data_AF-A0A7T8KFE3-F1
#
_entry.id   AF-A0A7T8KFE3-F1
#
_cell.length_a   1.000
_cell.length_b   1.000
_cell.length_c   1.000
_cell.angle_alpha   90.00
_cell.angle_beta   90.00
_cell.angle_gamma   90.00
#
_symmetry.space_group_name_H-M   'P 1'
#
loop_
_entity.id
_entity.type
_entity.pdbx_description
1 polymer ?
#
loop_
_entity_poly.entity_id
_entity_poly.type
_entity_poly.pdbx_seq_one_letter_code
_entity_poly.pdbx_strand_id
1 'polypeptide(L)' 'MTGALFKVFGEDFDNNSLHLLVTDGATYCLKAGRGLKKLFPNMKHVTCICHALNRVAE' A
#
# COMPACT_ATOMS: atom_id res chain seq x y z
N MET A 1 -16.55 -0.59 -6.76
CA MET A 1 -15.11 -0.23 -6.81
C MET A 1 -14.25 -1.44 -6.43
N THR A 2 -14.43 -2.58 -7.09
CA THR A 2 -13.84 -3.87 -6.63
C THR A 2 -13.11 -4.63 -7.74
N GLY A 3 -13.40 -4.37 -9.02
CA GLY A 3 -12.88 -5.18 -10.13
C GLY A 3 -11.35 -5.14 -10.33
N ALA A 4 -10.69 -4.02 -10.03
CA ALA A 4 -9.23 -3.93 -10.16
C ALA A 4 -8.49 -4.67 -9.03
N LEU A 5 -9.03 -4.61 -7.81
CA LEU A 5 -8.47 -5.29 -6.63
C LEU A 5 -8.63 -6.82 -6.75
N PHE A 6 -9.78 -7.27 -7.25
CA PHE A 6 -10.01 -8.67 -7.58
C PHE A 6 -8.90 -9.25 -8.48
N LYS A 7 -8.51 -8.53 -9.54
CA LYS A 7 -7.44 -9.00 -10.45
C LYS A 7 -6.08 -9.17 -9.77
N VAL A 8 -5.82 -8.43 -8.68
CA VAL A 8 -4.54 -8.46 -7.99
C VAL A 8 -4.53 -9.51 -6.88
N PHE A 9 -5.62 -9.63 -6.12
CA PHE A 9 -5.65 -10.43 -4.89
C PHE A 9 -6.51 -11.70 -4.96
N GLY A 10 -7.38 -11.85 -5.97
CA GLY A 10 -8.34 -12.95 -6.08
C GLY A 10 -9.71 -12.64 -5.45
N GLU A 11 -10.75 -13.43 -5.76
CA GLU A 11 -12.12 -13.21 -5.25
C GLU A 11 -12.20 -13.46 -3.75
N ASP A 12 -11.43 -14.45 -3.29
CA ASP A 12 -11.45 -14.96 -1.92
C ASP A 12 -10.50 -14.19 -0.99
N PHE A 13 -9.98 -13.03 -1.43
CA PHE A 13 -9.08 -12.24 -0.61
C PHE A 13 -9.82 -11.59 0.57
N ASP A 14 -9.42 -11.96 1.78
CA ASP A 14 -9.88 -11.29 2.98
C ASP A 14 -9.17 -9.94 3.14
N ASN A 15 -9.93 -8.85 3.03
CA ASN A 15 -9.42 -7.49 3.27
C ASN A 15 -8.82 -7.32 4.68
N ASN A 16 -9.19 -8.17 5.64
CA ASN A 16 -8.64 -8.11 6.98
C ASN A 16 -7.23 -8.72 7.09
N SER A 17 -6.82 -9.51 6.09
CA SER A 17 -5.50 -10.14 6.03
C SER A 17 -4.38 -9.19 5.58
N LEU A 18 -4.72 -8.03 5.00
CA LEU A 18 -3.73 -7.02 4.61
C LEU A 18 -3.31 -6.17 5.80
N HIS A 19 -2.13 -6.43 6.35
CA HIS A 19 -1.61 -5.70 7.52
C HIS A 19 -0.56 -4.64 7.19
N LEU A 20 0.17 -4.76 6.08
CA LEU A 20 1.28 -3.86 5.77
C LEU A 20 1.34 -3.56 4.27
N LEU A 21 1.40 -2.28 3.94
CA LEU A 21 1.71 -1.77 2.61
C LEU A 21 3.02 -0.99 2.70
N VAL A 22 4.04 -1.40 1.95
CA VAL A 22 5.34 -0.74 1.89
C VAL A 22 5.51 -0.08 0.52
N THR A 23 5.84 1.21 0.47
CA THR A 23 6.06 1.95 -0.79
C THR A 23 7.34 2.78 -0.77
N ASP A 24 7.85 3.19 -1.92
CA ASP A 24 9.00 4.11 -2.05
C ASP A 24 8.76 5.52 -1.46
N GLY A 25 7.52 5.87 -1.14
CA GLY A 25 7.16 7.15 -0.55
C GLY A 25 6.89 8.26 -1.56
N ALA A 26 6.75 7.94 -2.85
CA ALA A 26 6.32 8.92 -3.85
C ALA A 26 4.93 9.50 -3.50
N THR A 27 4.68 10.76 -3.90
CA THR A 27 3.44 11.48 -3.53
C THR A 27 2.17 10.74 -3.97
N TYR A 28 2.21 10.06 -5.12
CA TYR A 28 1.10 9.24 -5.61
C TYR A 28 0.91 7.96 -4.77
N CYS A 29 1.98 7.33 -4.28
CA CYS A 29 1.93 6.21 -3.34
C CYS A 29 1.24 6.61 -2.03
N LEU A 30 1.58 7.78 -1.47
CA LEU A 30 0.94 8.34 -0.27
C LEU A 30 -0.55 8.63 -0.46
N LYS A 31 -0.95 9.08 -1.65
CA LYS A 31 -2.37 9.29 -2.00
C LYS A 31 -3.11 7.95 -2.15
N ALA A 32 -2.52 7.00 -2.86
CA ALA A 32 -3.10 5.67 -3.07
C ALA A 32 -3.25 4.90 -1.74
N GLY A 33 -2.20 4.88 -0.90
CA GLY A 33 -2.22 4.22 0.40
C GLY A 33 -3.31 4.75 1.34
N ARG A 34 -3.52 6.07 1.38
CA ARG A 34 -4.65 6.68 2.11
C ARG A 34 -6.01 6.25 1.57
N GLY A 35 -6.14 6.08 0.26
CA GLY A 35 -7.34 5.52 -0.36
C GLY A 35 -7.55 4.06 0.04
N LEU A 36 -6.51 3.24 -0.07
CA LEU A 36 -6.53 1.81 0.27
C LEU A 36 -6.83 1.56 1.75
N LYS A 37 -6.37 2.42 2.66
CA LYS A 37 -6.69 2.34 4.10
C LYS A 37 -8.20 2.34 4.40
N LYS A 38 -9.02 2.94 3.52
CA LYS A 38 -10.48 2.91 3.66
C LYS A 38 -11.07 1.53 3.33
N LEU A 39 -10.42 0.77 2.46
CA LEU A 39 -10.81 -0.58 2.06
C LEU A 39 -10.19 -1.65 2.96
N PHE A 40 -8.99 -1.36 3.49
CA PHE A 40 -8.19 -2.23 4.35
C PHE A 40 -7.91 -1.52 5.68
N PRO A 41 -8.90 -1.48 6.60
CA PRO A 41 -8.82 -0.65 7.81
C PRO A 41 -7.65 -1.04 8.73
N ASN A 42 -7.23 -2.31 8.71
CA ASN A 42 -6.11 -2.82 9.53
C ASN A 42 -4.73 -2.70 8.87
N MET A 43 -4.65 -2.30 7.60
CA MET A 43 -3.40 -2.13 6.86
C MET A 43 -2.61 -0.91 7.36
N LYS A 44 -1.34 -1.05 7.68
CA LYS A 44 -0.42 0.07 7.94
C LYS A 44 0.31 0.43 6.65
N HIS A 45 0.25 1.69 6.25
CA HIS A 45 1.07 2.19 5.14
C HIS A 45 2.37 2.76 5.68
N VAL A 46 3.51 2.21 5.25
CA VAL A 46 4.85 2.67 5.63
C VAL A 46 5.70 2.95 4.38
N THR A 47 6.68 3.83 4.53
CA THR A 47 7.68 4.11 3.49
C THR A 47 8.88 3.18 3.65
N CYS A 48 9.47 2.76 2.53
CA CYS A 48 10.63 1.89 2.52
C CYS A 48 11.89 2.65 2.96
N ILE A 49 12.51 2.20 4.04
CA ILE A 49 13.74 2.83 4.56
C ILE A 49 14.90 2.73 3.58
N CYS A 50 15.04 1.61 2.84
CA CYS A 50 16.10 1.46 1.84
C CYS A 50 15.98 2.51 0.73
N HIS A 51 14.76 2.75 0.23
CA HIS A 51 14.51 3.80 -0.76
C HIS A 51 14.80 5.20 -0.19
N ALA A 52 14.40 5.46 1.05
CA ALA A 52 14.67 6.74 1.70
C ALA A 52 16.17 7.00 1.89
N LEU A 53 16.93 5.98 2.33
CA LEU A 53 18.37 6.07 2.50
C LEU A 53 19.10 6.25 1.16
N ASN A 54 18.68 5.53 0.11
CA ASN A 54 19.25 5.70 -1.23
C ASN A 54 19.11 7.15 -1.72
N ARG A 55 17.94 7.78 -1.50
CA ARG A 55 17.69 9.17 -1.91
C ARG A 55 18.50 10.21 -1.13
N VAL A 56 18.96 9.90 0.09
CA VAL A 56 19.83 10.79 0.86
C VAL A 56 21.29 10.67 0.42
N ALA A 57 21.69 9.48 -0.04
CA ALA A 57 23.05 9.21 -0.47
C ALA A 57 23.36 9.70 -1.90
N GLU A 58 22.32 9.85 -2.73
CA GLU A 58 22.37 10.46 -4.07
C GLU A 58 22.29 11.99 -3.99
#